data_AF-A0A7C4XZA0-F1
#
_entry.id   AF-A0A7C4XZA0-F1
#
_cell.length_a   1.000
_cell.length_b   1.000
_cell.length_c   1.000
_cell.angle_alpha   90.00
_cell.angle_beta   90.00
_cell.angle_gamma   90.00
#
_symmetry.space_group_name_H-M   'P 1'
#
loop_
_entity.id
_entity.type
_entity.pdbx_description
1 polymer ?
#
loop_
_entity_poly.entity_id
_entity_poly.type
_entity_poly.pdbx_seq_one_letter_code
_entity_poly.pdbx_strand_id
1 'polypeptide(L)'
;MKSEIEKQRQAERLVEKHIFENINLTMEKTLKEDPEILYEAKNYKEDKETGEYPEIYEWWSVSDWLADKLESWNEIVLDYLDFKVWGRQTTGQAIILDSVIQEIAEEYKF
;
A
#
# COMPACT_ATOMS: atom_id res chain seq x y z
N MET A 1 -4.77 -13.55 24.50
CA MET A 1 -3.88 -13.55 23.32
C MET A 1 -4.67 -14.22 22.20
N LYS A 2 -4.91 -13.55 21.06
CA LYS A 2 -5.54 -14.23 19.91
C LYS A 2 -4.63 -15.36 19.46
N SER A 3 -5.19 -16.47 18.96
CA SER A 3 -4.37 -17.48 18.30
C SER A 3 -3.79 -16.88 17.02
N GLU A 4 -2.59 -17.31 16.67
CA GLU A 4 -1.89 -16.88 15.46
C GLU A 4 -2.72 -17.17 14.19
N ILE A 5 -3.49 -18.26 14.22
CA ILE A 5 -4.47 -18.63 13.19
C ILE A 5 -5.55 -17.55 13.01
N GLU A 6 -6.06 -16.96 14.09
CA GLU A 6 -7.10 -15.94 14.00
C GLU A 6 -6.54 -14.65 13.41
N LYS A 7 -5.31 -14.26 13.76
CA LYS A 7 -4.64 -13.10 13.15
C LYS A 7 -4.46 -13.29 11.64
N GLN A 8 -3.99 -14.46 11.22
CA GLN A 8 -3.79 -14.76 9.81
C GLN A 8 -5.10 -14.66 9.03
N ARG A 9 -6.18 -15.27 9.53
CA ARG A 9 -7.51 -15.23 8.89
C ARG A 9 -8.07 -13.82 8.73
N GLN A 10 -7.75 -12.92 9.65
CA GLN A 10 -8.17 -11.51 9.61
C GLN A 10 -7.46 -10.78 8.47
N ALA A 11 -6.15 -11.01 8.33
CA ALA A 11 -5.37 -10.47 7.23
C ALA A 11 -5.80 -11.06 5.88
N GLU A 12 -6.12 -12.36 5.81
CA GLU A 12 -6.71 -12.99 4.60
C GLU A 12 -7.96 -12.24 4.15
N ARG A 13 -8.91 -12.02 5.07
CA ARG A 13 -10.17 -11.31 4.76
C ARG A 13 -9.94 -9.86 4.32
N LEU A 14 -8.98 -9.16 4.93
CA LEU A 14 -8.63 -7.81 4.54
C LEU A 14 -8.10 -7.80 3.10
N VAL A 15 -7.11 -8.65 2.81
CA VAL A 15 -6.49 -8.73 1.47
C VAL A 15 -7.54 -9.07 0.42
N GLU A 16 -8.33 -10.12 0.64
CA GLU A 16 -9.38 -10.56 -0.30
C GLU A 16 -10.41 -9.47 -0.62
N LYS A 17 -10.70 -8.59 0.34
CA LYS A 17 -11.76 -7.59 0.19
C LYS A 17 -11.24 -6.24 -0.33
N HIS A 18 -9.99 -5.90 -0.03
CA HIS A 18 -9.51 -4.52 -0.15
C HIS A 18 -8.27 -4.36 -1.03
N ILE A 19 -7.61 -5.46 -1.41
CA ILE A 19 -6.56 -5.47 -2.43
C ILE A 19 -7.18 -6.03 -3.72
N PHE A 20 -7.06 -5.30 -4.83
CA PHE A 20 -7.68 -5.70 -6.09
C PHE A 20 -6.69 -6.31 -7.07
N GLU A 21 -5.79 -5.51 -7.62
CA GLU A 21 -4.86 -5.96 -8.66
C GLU A 21 -3.47 -5.36 -8.49
N ASN A 22 -2.45 -6.12 -8.90
CA ASN A 22 -1.12 -5.56 -9.10
C ASN A 22 -1.15 -4.74 -10.39
N ILE A 23 -0.75 -3.47 -10.30
CA ILE A 23 -0.77 -2.54 -11.42
C ILE A 23 0.61 -1.98 -11.74
N ASN A 24 1.68 -2.72 -11.42
CA ASN A 24 3.07 -2.30 -11.66
C ASN A 24 3.28 -1.78 -13.08
N LEU A 25 2.88 -2.55 -14.09
CA LEU A 25 3.08 -2.18 -15.49
C LEU A 25 2.34 -0.89 -15.88
N THR A 26 1.17 -0.66 -15.30
CA THR A 26 0.40 0.56 -15.52
C THR A 26 1.15 1.75 -14.93
N MET A 27 1.53 1.66 -13.65
CA MET A 27 2.24 2.73 -12.96
C MET A 27 3.63 2.98 -13.55
N GLU A 28 4.39 1.95 -13.94
CA GLU A 28 5.67 2.12 -14.63
C GLU A 28 5.56 2.95 -15.91
N LYS A 29 4.50 2.73 -16.70
CA LYS A 29 4.26 3.52 -17.92
C LYS A 29 3.83 4.93 -17.58
N THR A 30 2.89 5.08 -16.65
CA THR A 30 2.43 6.40 -16.18
C THR A 30 3.57 7.25 -15.67
N LEU A 31 4.41 6.71 -14.78
CA LEU A 31 5.54 7.41 -14.18
C LEU A 31 6.66 7.73 -15.17
N LYS A 32 6.78 6.93 -16.23
CA LYS A 32 7.70 7.23 -17.33
C LYS A 32 7.23 8.42 -18.18
N GLU A 33 5.92 8.57 -18.35
CA GLU A 33 5.31 9.65 -19.13
C GLU A 33 5.18 10.93 -18.30
N ASP A 34 4.79 10.79 -17.04
CA ASP A 34 4.58 11.87 -16.08
C ASP A 34 5.09 11.48 -14.68
N PRO A 35 6.39 11.68 -14.40
CA PRO A 35 6.97 11.36 -13.09
C PRO A 35 6.48 12.29 -11.97
N GLU A 36 5.97 13.48 -12.31
CA GLU A 36 5.58 14.49 -11.31
C GLU A 36 4.38 14.05 -10.47
N ILE A 37 3.58 13.10 -10.98
CA ILE A 37 2.44 12.53 -10.24
C ILE A 37 2.86 11.90 -8.90
N LEU A 38 4.13 11.47 -8.75
CA LEU A 38 4.63 10.97 -7.46
C LEU A 38 4.62 12.07 -6.38
N TYR A 39 4.84 13.33 -6.74
CA TYR A 39 4.81 14.43 -5.78
C TYR A 39 3.39 14.75 -5.29
N GLU A 40 2.35 14.20 -5.95
CA GLU A 40 0.97 14.27 -5.49
C GLU A 40 0.62 13.12 -4.52
N ALA A 41 1.44 12.07 -4.46
CA ALA A 41 1.21 10.92 -3.60
C ALA A 41 1.36 11.30 -2.11
N LYS A 42 0.44 10.78 -1.30
CA LYS A 42 0.47 10.91 0.16
C LYS A 42 1.70 10.20 0.70
N ASN A 43 2.35 10.82 1.68
CA ASN A 43 3.56 10.34 2.35
C ASN A 43 4.79 10.12 1.45
N TYR A 44 4.72 10.43 0.15
CA TYR A 44 5.89 10.49 -0.72
C TYR A 44 6.63 11.82 -0.50
N LYS A 45 7.68 11.79 0.31
CA LYS A 45 8.46 12.98 0.66
C LYS A 45 9.92 12.60 0.85
N GLU A 46 10.81 13.55 0.57
CA GLU A 46 12.23 13.43 0.83
C GLU A 46 12.47 13.19 2.34
N ASP A 47 13.26 12.18 2.64
CA ASP A 47 13.80 11.98 3.98
C ASP A 47 14.80 13.09 4.29
N LYS A 48 14.61 13.81 5.40
CA LYS A 48 15.42 14.98 5.74
C LYS A 48 16.83 14.65 6.19
N GLU A 49 17.07 13.41 6.61
CA GLU A 49 18.37 12.94 7.09
C GLU A 49 19.22 12.40 5.94
N THR A 50 18.61 11.63 5.03
CA THR A 50 19.32 11.02 3.91
C THR A 50 19.28 11.86 2.63
N GLY A 51 18.27 12.73 2.47
CA GLY A 51 17.99 13.44 1.22
C GLY A 51 17.42 12.54 0.11
N GLU A 52 17.01 11.32 0.46
CA GLU A 52 16.50 10.34 -0.50
C GLU A 52 14.97 10.29 -0.44
N TYR A 53 14.36 9.99 -1.59
CA TYR A 53 12.94 9.68 -1.66
C TYR A 53 12.73 8.18 -1.42
N PRO A 54 11.58 7.79 -0.83
CA PRO A 54 11.29 6.38 -0.61
C PRO A 54 11.22 5.62 -1.94
N GLU A 55 11.87 4.45 -1.98
CA GLU A 55 11.76 3.53 -3.11
C GLU A 55 10.44 2.73 -3.01
N ILE A 56 9.75 2.61 -4.15
CA ILE A 56 8.49 1.89 -4.29
C ILE A 56 8.73 0.70 -5.22
N TYR A 57 8.50 -0.51 -4.73
CA TYR A 57 8.78 -1.74 -5.49
C TYR A 57 7.54 -2.30 -6.18
N GLU A 58 6.36 -2.11 -5.59
CA GLU A 58 5.10 -2.62 -6.12
C GLU A 58 3.99 -1.58 -6.01
N TRP A 59 3.04 -1.66 -6.94
CA TRP A 59 1.86 -0.82 -7.02
C TRP A 59 0.62 -1.71 -7.02
N TRP A 60 -0.26 -1.47 -6.07
CA TRP A 60 -1.48 -2.25 -5.90
C TRP A 60 -2.70 -1.33 -5.92
N SER A 61 -3.69 -1.63 -6.74
CA SER A 61 -4.99 -0.98 -6.65
C SER A 61 -5.72 -1.49 -5.41
N VAL A 62 -6.28 -0.56 -4.63
CA VAL A 62 -6.91 -0.85 -3.35
C VAL A 62 -8.23 -0.11 -3.21
N SER A 63 -9.07 -0.58 -2.30
CA SER A 63 -10.29 0.15 -1.94
C SER A 63 -9.97 1.48 -1.25
N ASP A 64 -10.88 2.46 -1.35
CA ASP A 64 -10.79 3.73 -0.62
C ASP A 64 -10.56 3.54 0.89
N TRP A 65 -11.29 2.59 1.48
CA TRP A 65 -11.15 2.29 2.91
C TRP A 65 -9.72 1.89 3.29
N LEU A 66 -9.07 1.04 2.48
CA LEU A 66 -7.71 0.59 2.77
C LEU A 66 -6.69 1.67 2.46
N ALA A 67 -6.89 2.45 1.40
CA ALA A 67 -6.06 3.62 1.10
C ALA A 67 -6.00 4.60 2.29
N ASP A 68 -7.14 4.94 2.88
CA ASP A 68 -7.20 5.83 4.06
C ASP A 68 -6.42 5.25 5.25
N LYS A 69 -6.45 3.91 5.43
CA LYS A 69 -5.70 3.25 6.51
C LYS A 69 -4.21 3.22 6.23
N LEU A 70 -3.81 2.87 5.03
CA LEU A 70 -2.41 2.87 4.61
C LEU A 70 -1.81 4.28 4.78
N GLU A 71 -2.52 5.33 4.35
CA GLU A 71 -2.07 6.72 4.57
C GLU A 71 -1.86 7.02 6.06
N SER A 72 -2.79 6.58 6.93
CA SER A 72 -2.67 6.78 8.40
C SER A 72 -1.50 6.00 9.02
N TRP A 73 -1.08 4.91 8.39
CA TRP A 73 0.11 4.12 8.74
C TRP A 73 1.39 4.63 8.06
N ASN A 74 1.34 5.84 7.47
CA ASN A 74 2.46 6.50 6.78
C ASN A 74 2.95 5.75 5.52
N GLU A 75 2.11 4.88 4.94
CA GLU A 75 2.37 4.26 3.65
C GLU A 75 2.10 5.26 2.51
N ILE A 76 2.70 4.98 1.34
CA ILE A 76 2.56 5.84 0.16
C ILE A 76 1.27 5.48 -0.57
N VAL A 77 0.40 6.47 -0.74
CA VAL A 77 -0.90 6.30 -1.40
C VAL A 77 -1.09 7.37 -2.46
N LEU A 78 -1.50 6.97 -3.65
CA LEU A 78 -1.73 7.87 -4.77
C LEU A 78 -3.16 7.74 -5.27
N ASP A 79 -3.76 8.89 -5.59
CA ASP A 79 -4.99 8.96 -6.38
C ASP A 79 -4.60 8.89 -7.85
N TYR A 80 -4.99 7.80 -8.51
CA TYR A 80 -4.70 7.61 -9.92
C TYR A 80 -6.00 7.34 -10.67
N LEU A 81 -6.41 8.32 -11.50
CA LEU A 81 -7.73 8.34 -12.15
C LEU A 81 -8.84 8.21 -11.08
N ASP A 82 -9.69 7.19 -11.20
CA ASP A 82 -10.81 6.93 -10.29
C ASP A 82 -10.50 5.84 -9.26
N PHE A 83 -9.22 5.49 -9.05
CA PHE A 83 -8.81 4.45 -8.10
C PHE A 83 -7.68 4.90 -7.17
N LYS A 84 -7.64 4.29 -5.99
CA LYS A 84 -6.56 4.46 -5.03
C LYS A 84 -5.49 3.41 -5.26
N VAL A 85 -4.24 3.84 -5.15
CA VAL A 85 -3.08 2.99 -5.37
C VAL A 85 -2.16 3.04 -4.16
N TRP A 86 -1.77 1.88 -3.67
CA TRP A 86 -0.74 1.74 -2.65
C TRP A 86 0.63 1.52 -3.32
N GLY A 87 1.57 2.42 -3.04
CA GLY A 87 2.99 2.28 -3.37
C GLY A 87 3.69 1.49 -2.27
N ARG A 88 3.77 0.18 -2.46
CA ARG A 88 4.33 -0.75 -1.49
C ARG A 88 5.85 -0.76 -1.55
N GLN A 89 6.48 -0.58 -0.39
CA GLN A 89 7.93 -0.45 -0.25
C GLN A 89 8.63 -1.78 0.07
N THR A 90 7.98 -2.92 -0.19
CA THR A 90 8.56 -4.26 -0.10
C THR A 90 8.08 -5.13 -1.27
N THR A 91 8.79 -6.21 -1.59
CA THR A 91 8.45 -7.10 -2.70
C THR A 91 8.91 -8.55 -2.45
N GLY A 92 8.31 -9.50 -3.17
CA GLY A 92 8.69 -10.92 -3.18
C GLY A 92 8.01 -11.79 -2.12
N GLN A 93 7.40 -11.17 -1.10
CA GLN A 93 6.52 -11.84 -0.14
C GLN A 93 5.05 -11.59 -0.45
N ALA A 94 4.19 -12.52 -0.05
CA ALA A 94 2.74 -12.36 -0.19
C ALA A 94 2.24 -11.16 0.63
N ILE A 95 1.28 -10.39 0.08
CA ILE A 95 0.73 -9.18 0.72
C ILE A 95 0.19 -9.45 2.12
N ILE A 96 -0.38 -10.64 2.33
CA ILE A 96 -0.88 -11.02 3.64
C ILE A 96 0.22 -11.02 4.71
N LEU A 97 1.47 -11.27 4.35
CA LEU A 97 2.61 -11.27 5.28
C LEU A 97 3.21 -9.86 5.47
N ASP A 98 2.64 -8.85 4.80
CA ASP A 98 3.08 -7.48 4.98
C ASP A 98 2.71 -6.98 6.39
N SER A 99 3.66 -6.33 7.05
CA SER A 99 3.47 -5.86 8.42
C SER A 99 2.35 -4.84 8.53
N VAL A 100 2.19 -3.93 7.57
CA VAL A 100 1.13 -2.91 7.65
C VAL A 100 -0.25 -3.53 7.50
N ILE A 101 -0.37 -4.56 6.66
CA ILE A 101 -1.62 -5.30 6.47
C ILE A 101 -1.98 -6.06 7.75
N GLN A 102 -1.01 -6.68 8.42
CA GLN A 102 -1.21 -7.36 9.70
C GLN A 102 -1.66 -6.40 10.81
N GLU A 103 -1.02 -5.23 10.92
CA GLU A 103 -1.37 -4.17 11.87
C GLU A 103 -2.81 -3.67 11.64
N ILE A 104 -3.16 -3.32 10.39
CA ILE A 104 -4.51 -2.86 10.04
C ILE A 104 -5.56 -3.95 10.30
N ALA A 105 -5.28 -5.21 9.97
CA ALA A 105 -6.19 -6.31 10.23
C ALA A 105 -6.41 -6.54 11.74
N GLU A 106 -5.38 -6.37 12.56
CA GLU A 106 -5.48 -6.51 14.01
C GLU A 106 -6.33 -5.38 14.63
N GLU A 107 -6.17 -4.15 14.15
CA GLU A 107 -6.89 -2.96 14.62
C GLU A 107 -8.40 -3.02 14.28
N TYR A 108 -8.75 -3.31 13.02
CA TYR A 108 -10.12 -3.12 12.51
C TYR A 108 -11.01 -4.36 12.53
N LYS A 109 -10.47 -5.54 12.85
CA LYS A 109 -11.23 -6.79 13.11
C LYS A 109 -12.26 -7.14 12.01
N PHE A 110 -11.75 -7.64 10.90
CA PHE A 110 -12.47 -8.23 9.76
C PHE A 110 -13.13 -9.59 10.00
#